data_AF-A0A0Q6UL81-F1
#
_entry.id   AF-A0A0Q6UL81-F1
#
_cell.length_a   1.000
_cell.length_b   1.000
_cell.length_c   1.000
_cell.angle_alpha   90.00
_cell.angle_beta   90.00
_cell.angle_gamma   90.00
#
_symmetry.space_group_name_H-M   'P 1'
#
loop_
_entity.id
_entity.type
_entity.pdbx_description
1 polymer ?
#
loop_
_entity_poly.entity_id
_entity_poly.type
_entity_poly.pdbx_seq_one_letter_code
_entity_poly.pdbx_strand_id
1 'polypeptide(L)'
;MTTRRAVLSAGVALIAGGRSMIAEAAPPAYPHIGRVRRLSPELDEIIAPDAVIEQLADGMIWSEGPVWIRDGGYLLFSDVPGNTMYRWSEKDGKTVFLKPSGYDGLPTTAFREPGVNGMTLDPAGEVVLCDHGNRAVSRLDRTSKKKTVIVDRYQGKRFNSPNDVIVARRGALKDTLYFTDPPYGLEGLDASPIKELAFNGVYLRRPNGEVAVVDDKLTFPNGLALSPDEKRLYVAVSDPKGPVIMAYDLGSDGLPASRKLFFDAAELLKAGGPGLPDGMRVDAKGRLFATGPGGVLILTPEAKLLGVIETGFPIANCTFGDDGKTLFLTSNHVLARLRTRTSGAV
;
A
#
# COMPACT_ATOMS: atom_id res chain seq x y z
N MET A 1 -58.33 -53.97 54.68
CA MET A 1 -58.05 -52.95 55.72
C MET A 1 -56.70 -52.32 55.42
N THR A 2 -56.71 -51.00 55.27
CA THR A 2 -55.62 -50.02 55.53
C THR A 2 -54.41 -50.60 56.30
N THR A 3 -53.14 -50.36 56.00
CA THR A 3 -52.39 -49.15 55.57
C THR A 3 -50.90 -49.52 55.53
N ARG A 4 -50.07 -48.86 54.71
CA ARG A 4 -48.88 -48.08 55.13
C ARG A 4 -47.99 -47.69 53.93
N ARG A 5 -47.68 -46.38 53.90
CA ARG A 5 -46.69 -45.69 53.06
C ARG A 5 -45.26 -46.14 53.39
N ALA A 6 -44.35 -46.10 52.41
CA ALA A 6 -43.02 -45.48 52.56
C ALA A 6 -42.19 -45.46 51.25
N VAL A 7 -41.86 -44.24 50.81
CA VAL A 7 -40.56 -43.74 50.30
C VAL A 7 -39.95 -44.39 49.04
N LEU A 8 -40.12 -43.71 47.89
CA LEU A 8 -39.16 -43.78 46.78
C LEU A 8 -38.05 -42.75 47.02
N SER A 9 -36.81 -43.23 47.08
CA SER A 9 -35.59 -42.44 47.07
C SER A 9 -35.32 -41.88 45.67
N ALA A 10 -35.25 -40.56 45.55
CA ALA A 10 -34.81 -39.88 44.34
C ALA A 10 -33.27 -39.90 44.27
N GLY A 11 -32.73 -40.60 43.28
CA GLY A 11 -31.32 -40.49 42.89
C GLY A 11 -31.15 -39.35 41.89
N VAL A 12 -30.51 -38.25 42.30
CA VAL A 12 -30.08 -37.18 41.39
C VAL A 12 -28.80 -37.63 40.69
N ALA A 13 -28.88 -37.93 39.40
CA ALA A 13 -27.70 -38.10 38.57
C ALA A 13 -27.13 -36.71 38.22
N LEU A 14 -25.98 -36.35 38.81
CA LEU A 14 -25.18 -35.21 38.35
C LEU A 14 -24.61 -35.53 36.97
N ILE A 15 -25.15 -34.90 35.92
CA ILE A 15 -24.51 -34.83 34.62
C ILE A 15 -23.43 -33.75 34.73
N ALA A 16 -22.19 -34.17 34.92
CA ALA A 16 -21.03 -33.28 34.82
C ALA A 16 -20.89 -32.83 33.35
N GLY A 17 -21.41 -31.64 33.03
CA GLY A 17 -21.20 -30.98 31.75
C GLY A 17 -19.74 -30.58 31.60
N GLY A 18 -18.94 -31.41 30.95
CA GLY A 18 -17.59 -31.05 30.53
C GLY A 18 -17.65 -29.91 29.53
N ARG A 19 -17.22 -28.71 29.94
CA ARG A 19 -16.92 -27.62 29.01
C ARG A 19 -15.71 -28.05 28.19
N SER A 20 -15.94 -28.47 26.95
CA SER A 20 -14.87 -28.64 25.98
C SER A 20 -14.26 -27.26 25.73
N MET A 21 -13.10 -27.02 26.31
CA MET A 21 -12.25 -25.89 25.92
C MET A 21 -11.83 -26.17 24.48
N ILE A 22 -12.43 -25.48 23.52
CA ILE A 22 -11.90 -25.46 22.15
C ILE A 22 -10.54 -24.79 22.28
N ALA A 23 -9.47 -25.59 22.18
CA ALA A 23 -8.13 -25.07 22.08
C ALA A 23 -8.08 -24.20 20.82
N GLU A 24 -7.81 -22.91 21.01
CA GLU A 24 -7.54 -22.00 19.91
C GLU A 24 -6.31 -22.54 19.17
N ALA A 25 -6.48 -22.88 17.89
CA ALA A 25 -5.39 -23.41 17.09
C ALA A 25 -4.24 -22.40 17.11
N ALA A 26 -3.00 -22.87 17.33
CA ALA A 26 -1.84 -22.00 17.25
C ALA A 26 -1.83 -21.28 15.89
N PRO A 27 -1.51 -19.98 15.86
CA PRO A 27 -1.46 -19.23 14.60
C PRO A 27 -0.51 -19.92 13.61
N PRO A 28 -0.80 -19.85 12.30
CA PRO A 28 0.05 -20.46 11.29
C PRO A 28 1.48 -19.92 11.39
N ALA A 29 2.46 -20.81 11.40
CA ALA A 29 3.87 -20.42 11.35
C ALA A 29 4.24 -20.03 9.92
N TYR A 30 4.57 -18.75 9.71
CA TYR A 30 4.99 -18.24 8.40
C TYR A 30 6.51 -18.41 8.20
N PRO A 31 6.98 -18.70 6.96
CA PRO A 31 8.41 -18.70 6.66
C PRO A 31 9.03 -17.33 6.91
N HIS A 32 10.24 -17.32 7.48
CA HIS A 32 11.02 -16.10 7.62
C HIS A 32 11.87 -15.87 6.37
N ILE A 33 11.86 -14.65 5.85
CA ILE A 33 12.63 -14.27 4.65
C ILE A 33 13.52 -13.06 4.91
N GLY A 34 14.58 -12.93 4.11
CA GLY A 34 15.40 -11.73 4.08
C GLY A 34 16.03 -11.36 5.43
N ARG A 35 16.20 -10.06 5.68
CA ARG A 35 16.79 -9.50 6.91
C ARG A 35 16.54 -8.00 7.03
N VAL A 36 16.83 -7.45 8.21
CA VAL A 36 16.90 -6.00 8.42
C VAL A 36 18.36 -5.56 8.48
N ARG A 37 18.84 -4.85 7.45
CA ARG A 37 20.19 -4.28 7.41
C ARG A 37 20.23 -2.98 8.20
N ARG A 38 20.99 -2.99 9.30
CA ARG A 38 21.11 -1.87 10.23
C ARG A 38 22.29 -0.97 9.85
N LEU A 39 22.03 0.34 9.75
CA LEU A 39 23.05 1.35 9.42
C LEU A 39 23.22 2.39 10.54
N SER A 40 22.23 2.53 11.42
CA SER A 40 22.23 3.41 12.57
C SER A 40 21.67 2.69 13.81
N PRO A 41 22.26 2.87 15.02
CA PRO A 41 21.69 2.36 16.26
C PRO A 41 20.26 2.88 16.55
N GLU A 42 19.93 4.07 16.04
CA GLU A 42 18.58 4.68 16.15
C GLU A 42 17.49 3.77 15.55
N LEU A 43 17.84 2.85 14.64
CA LEU A 43 16.89 1.93 14.04
C LEU A 43 16.25 1.00 15.09
N ASP A 44 16.93 0.69 16.18
CA ASP A 44 16.40 -0.23 17.20
C ASP A 44 15.18 0.35 17.94
N GLU A 45 14.99 1.67 17.93
CA GLU A 45 13.74 2.30 18.43
C GLU A 45 12.55 2.06 17.49
N ILE A 46 12.80 1.63 16.26
CA ILE A 46 11.84 1.52 15.17
C ILE A 46 11.56 0.06 14.85
N ILE A 47 12.61 -0.75 14.77
CA ILE A 47 12.59 -2.17 14.41
C ILE A 47 13.40 -2.92 15.45
N ALA A 48 12.73 -3.83 16.18
CA ALA A 48 13.41 -4.61 17.21
C ALA A 48 14.60 -5.40 16.62
N PRO A 49 15.72 -5.56 17.35
CA PRO A 49 16.90 -6.31 16.88
C PRO A 49 16.57 -7.73 16.39
N ASP A 50 15.59 -8.37 17.03
CA ASP A 50 15.09 -9.71 16.77
C ASP A 50 13.85 -9.75 15.85
N ALA A 51 13.46 -8.61 15.26
CA ALA A 51 12.33 -8.55 14.34
C ALA A 51 12.58 -9.44 13.11
N VAL A 52 11.58 -10.25 12.78
CA VAL A 52 11.57 -11.13 11.61
C VAL A 52 10.62 -10.61 10.54
N ILE A 53 10.90 -10.97 9.29
CA ILE A 53 10.01 -10.71 8.16
C ILE A 53 9.30 -12.02 7.82
N GLU A 54 7.98 -12.04 7.96
CA GLU A 54 7.14 -13.21 7.68
C GLU A 54 6.59 -13.15 6.26
N GLN A 55 6.77 -14.22 5.47
CA GLN A 55 6.13 -14.37 4.16
C GLN A 55 4.70 -14.90 4.34
N LEU A 56 3.72 -14.06 4.03
CA LEU A 56 2.30 -14.32 4.26
C LEU A 56 1.61 -15.04 3.11
N ALA A 57 2.05 -14.75 1.89
CA ALA A 57 1.54 -15.36 0.66
C ALA A 57 2.54 -15.20 -0.49
N ASP A 58 2.38 -15.99 -1.55
CA ASP A 58 3.18 -15.96 -2.78
C ASP A 58 2.30 -16.13 -4.03
N GLY A 59 2.90 -16.19 -5.23
CA GLY A 59 2.19 -16.51 -6.47
C GLY A 59 1.48 -15.33 -7.14
N MET A 60 1.93 -14.10 -6.87
CA MET A 60 1.60 -12.93 -7.69
C MET A 60 2.63 -12.79 -8.81
N ILE A 61 2.29 -12.13 -9.91
CA ILE A 61 3.28 -11.71 -10.92
C ILE A 61 4.04 -10.48 -10.41
N TRP A 62 3.29 -9.45 -9.98
CA TRP A 62 3.84 -8.25 -9.37
C TRP A 62 2.86 -7.67 -8.35
N SER A 63 3.15 -7.90 -7.07
CA SER A 63 2.30 -7.45 -5.96
C SER A 63 2.48 -5.96 -5.66
N GLU A 64 1.37 -5.26 -5.45
CA GLU A 64 1.33 -3.79 -5.37
C GLU A 64 0.21 -3.26 -4.48
N GLY A 65 0.28 -1.95 -4.20
CA GLY A 65 -0.79 -1.12 -3.65
C GLY A 65 -1.46 -1.66 -2.38
N PRO A 66 -0.73 -2.09 -1.33
CA PRO A 66 -1.36 -2.64 -0.14
C PRO A 66 -2.11 -1.57 0.65
N VAL A 67 -3.34 -1.90 1.10
CA VAL A 67 -4.14 -1.07 1.99
C VAL A 67 -4.81 -1.92 3.06
N TRP A 68 -4.66 -1.52 4.33
CA TRP A 68 -5.27 -2.22 5.45
C TRP A 68 -6.70 -1.75 5.70
N ILE A 69 -7.63 -2.70 5.72
CA ILE A 69 -9.03 -2.48 5.98
C ILE A 69 -9.32 -2.81 7.44
N ARG A 70 -9.35 -1.77 8.29
CA ARG A 70 -9.44 -1.92 9.75
C ARG A 70 -10.77 -2.51 10.23
N ASP A 71 -11.88 -2.09 9.64
CA ASP A 71 -13.22 -2.55 10.03
C ASP A 71 -13.49 -4.03 9.67
N GLY A 72 -12.73 -4.57 8.71
CA GLY A 72 -12.80 -5.97 8.30
C GLY A 72 -11.64 -6.85 8.76
N GLY A 73 -10.56 -6.27 9.29
CA GLY A 73 -9.37 -7.02 9.71
C GLY A 73 -8.66 -7.74 8.57
N TYR A 74 -8.54 -7.09 7.41
CA TYR A 74 -7.87 -7.69 6.24
C TYR A 74 -7.08 -6.65 5.43
N LEU A 75 -6.08 -7.13 4.70
CA LEU A 75 -5.33 -6.36 3.72
C LEU A 75 -5.94 -6.55 2.34
N LEU A 76 -6.08 -5.48 1.56
CA LEU A 76 -6.23 -5.55 0.10
C LEU A 76 -4.90 -5.20 -0.56
N PHE A 77 -4.58 -5.88 -1.65
CA PHE A 77 -3.40 -5.62 -2.47
C PHE A 77 -3.64 -6.15 -3.88
N SER A 78 -2.88 -5.68 -4.87
CA SER A 78 -3.09 -6.02 -6.27
C SER A 78 -1.97 -6.88 -6.83
N ASP A 79 -2.28 -7.73 -7.80
CA ASP A 79 -1.36 -8.25 -8.80
C ASP A 79 -1.66 -7.55 -10.13
N VAL A 80 -0.89 -6.49 -10.43
CA VAL A 80 -1.23 -5.53 -11.50
C VAL A 80 -1.20 -6.17 -12.89
N PRO A 81 -0.16 -6.94 -13.28
CA PRO A 81 -0.17 -7.68 -14.54
C PRO A 81 -1.25 -8.76 -14.57
N GLY A 82 -1.49 -9.42 -13.43
CA GLY A 82 -2.49 -10.49 -13.29
C GLY A 82 -3.94 -10.01 -13.30
N ASN A 83 -4.17 -8.70 -13.37
CA ASN A 83 -5.50 -8.06 -13.29
C ASN A 83 -6.36 -8.58 -12.14
N THR A 84 -5.74 -8.81 -10.98
CA THR A 84 -6.41 -9.47 -9.85
C THR A 84 -6.12 -8.70 -8.57
N MET A 85 -7.17 -8.30 -7.86
CA MET A 85 -7.06 -7.78 -6.50
C MET A 85 -7.24 -8.94 -5.53
N TYR A 86 -6.32 -9.06 -4.59
CA TYR A 86 -6.33 -10.06 -3.54
C TYR A 86 -6.74 -9.44 -2.19
N ARG A 87 -7.29 -10.30 -1.32
CA ARG A 87 -7.50 -10.06 0.10
C ARG A 87 -6.61 -11.01 0.88
N TRP A 88 -5.95 -10.51 1.92
CA TRP A 88 -5.27 -11.35 2.91
C TRP A 88 -5.81 -11.08 4.31
N SER A 89 -6.07 -12.15 5.06
CA SER A 89 -6.37 -12.07 6.50
C SER A 89 -5.77 -13.27 7.22
N GLU A 90 -5.52 -13.16 8.52
CA GLU A 90 -5.03 -14.27 9.34
C GLU A 90 -5.90 -15.52 9.24
N LYS A 91 -7.22 -15.32 9.18
CA LYS A 91 -8.19 -16.42 9.11
C LYS A 91 -8.20 -17.13 7.77
N ASP A 92 -8.24 -16.37 6.68
CA ASP A 92 -8.54 -16.89 5.35
C ASP A 92 -7.29 -17.06 4.47
N GLY A 93 -6.13 -16.56 4.91
CA GLY A 93 -4.94 -16.42 4.06
C GLY A 93 -5.21 -15.51 2.86
N LYS A 94 -4.48 -15.73 1.75
CA LYS A 94 -4.69 -15.01 0.49
C LYS A 94 -5.87 -15.57 -0.29
N THR A 95 -6.83 -14.72 -0.64
CA THR A 95 -8.01 -15.03 -1.47
C THR A 95 -8.20 -13.97 -2.55
N VAL A 96 -8.86 -14.32 -3.66
CA VAL A 96 -9.23 -13.35 -4.70
C VAL A 96 -10.37 -12.47 -4.18
N PHE A 97 -10.21 -11.14 -4.27
CA PHE A 97 -11.23 -10.18 -3.89
C PHE A 97 -12.02 -9.64 -5.09
N LEU A 98 -11.32 -9.33 -6.19
CA LEU A 98 -11.92 -8.80 -7.42
C LEU A 98 -11.10 -9.22 -8.65
N LYS A 99 -11.77 -9.77 -9.66
CA LYS A 99 -11.19 -10.16 -10.96
C LYS A 99 -12.24 -10.05 -12.08
N PRO A 100 -11.98 -9.31 -13.17
CA PRO A 100 -10.85 -8.40 -13.37
C PRO A 100 -10.86 -7.26 -12.33
N SER A 101 -9.68 -6.85 -11.88
CA SER A 101 -9.53 -5.74 -10.93
C SER A 101 -9.58 -4.37 -11.61
N GLY A 102 -8.94 -4.22 -12.77
CA GLY A 102 -8.79 -3.00 -13.57
C GLY A 102 -9.63 -3.06 -14.84
N TYR A 103 -8.99 -3.19 -16.00
CA TYR A 103 -9.65 -3.28 -17.31
C TYR A 103 -10.55 -4.52 -17.41
N ASP A 104 -11.80 -4.30 -17.80
CA ASP A 104 -12.85 -5.32 -17.97
C ASP A 104 -13.45 -5.34 -19.39
N GLY A 105 -12.86 -4.57 -20.32
CA GLY A 105 -13.28 -4.50 -21.71
C GLY A 105 -12.81 -5.68 -22.57
N LEU A 106 -13.02 -5.56 -23.88
CA LEU A 106 -12.59 -6.58 -24.86
C LEU A 106 -11.07 -6.79 -24.82
N PRO A 107 -10.58 -8.02 -25.08
CA PRO A 107 -9.15 -8.31 -25.14
C PRO A 107 -8.39 -7.29 -25.99
N THR A 108 -7.29 -6.78 -25.44
CA THR A 108 -6.49 -5.71 -26.04
C THR A 108 -5.02 -5.90 -25.69
N THR A 109 -4.14 -5.38 -26.54
CA THR A 109 -2.68 -5.33 -26.32
C THR A 109 -2.23 -3.94 -25.85
N ALA A 110 -3.16 -3.04 -25.55
CA ALA A 110 -2.83 -1.67 -25.17
C ALA A 110 -2.20 -1.55 -23.77
N PHE A 111 -2.36 -2.57 -22.93
CA PHE A 111 -1.93 -2.56 -21.54
C PHE A 111 -1.03 -3.75 -21.23
N ARG A 112 0.11 -3.46 -20.60
CA ARG A 112 1.01 -4.47 -20.01
C ARG A 112 0.62 -4.82 -18.57
N GLU A 113 0.00 -3.87 -17.87
CA GLU A 113 -0.42 -3.98 -16.48
C GLU A 113 -1.88 -3.50 -16.38
N PRO A 114 -2.87 -4.31 -16.79
CA PRO A 114 -4.27 -3.88 -16.90
C PRO A 114 -5.02 -3.81 -15.57
N GLY A 115 -4.42 -4.27 -14.47
CA GLY A 115 -5.03 -4.27 -13.14
C GLY A 115 -5.11 -2.90 -12.48
N VAL A 116 -5.67 -2.88 -11.28
CA VAL A 116 -5.50 -1.74 -10.35
C VAL A 116 -4.12 -1.78 -9.74
N ASN A 117 -3.62 -0.63 -9.32
CA ASN A 117 -2.30 -0.49 -8.71
C ASN A 117 -2.41 0.07 -7.28
N GLY A 118 -1.83 1.24 -7.00
CA GLY A 118 -1.81 1.86 -5.68
C GLY A 118 -3.20 2.12 -5.13
N MET A 119 -3.34 1.93 -3.82
CA MET A 119 -4.60 2.05 -3.09
C MET A 119 -4.40 2.80 -1.78
N THR A 120 -5.45 3.51 -1.37
CA THR A 120 -5.53 4.21 -0.10
C THR A 120 -6.97 4.20 0.41
N LEU A 121 -7.16 4.69 1.65
CA LEU A 121 -8.48 4.96 2.20
C LEU A 121 -8.74 6.46 2.24
N ASP A 122 -9.89 6.90 1.76
CA ASP A 122 -10.34 8.26 2.01
C ASP A 122 -10.76 8.46 3.49
N PRO A 123 -11.06 9.68 3.95
CA PRO A 123 -11.49 9.92 5.33
C PRO A 123 -12.81 9.25 5.73
N ALA A 124 -13.62 8.78 4.78
CA ALA A 124 -14.81 7.98 5.05
C ALA A 124 -14.50 6.48 5.19
N GLY A 125 -13.25 6.06 4.93
CA GLY A 125 -12.84 4.66 4.95
C GLY A 125 -13.15 3.91 3.66
N GLU A 126 -13.49 4.62 2.58
CA GLU A 126 -13.71 4.04 1.27
C GLU A 126 -12.37 3.85 0.53
N VAL A 127 -12.27 2.80 -0.28
CA VAL A 127 -11.05 2.51 -1.02
C VAL A 127 -10.98 3.41 -2.25
N VAL A 128 -9.93 4.22 -2.32
CA VAL A 128 -9.55 4.98 -3.51
C VAL A 128 -8.35 4.28 -4.13
N LEU A 129 -8.40 4.07 -5.44
CA LEU A 129 -7.41 3.28 -6.15
C LEU A 129 -7.03 3.87 -7.51
N CYS A 130 -5.84 3.52 -7.92
CA CYS A 130 -5.28 3.76 -9.25
C CYS A 130 -5.67 2.59 -10.17
N ASP A 131 -6.27 2.89 -11.32
CA ASP A 131 -6.75 1.90 -12.29
C ASP A 131 -6.01 2.09 -13.61
N HIS A 132 -4.94 1.31 -13.82
CA HIS A 132 -4.12 1.40 -15.05
C HIS A 132 -4.99 1.14 -16.29
N GLY A 133 -5.75 0.04 -16.25
CA GLY A 133 -6.58 -0.42 -17.35
C GLY A 133 -7.66 0.58 -17.78
N ASN A 134 -8.22 1.33 -16.83
CA ASN A 134 -9.17 2.40 -17.12
C ASN A 134 -8.56 3.80 -17.14
N ARG A 135 -7.23 3.92 -16.98
CA ARG A 135 -6.44 5.16 -17.00
C ARG A 135 -7.08 6.24 -16.11
N ALA A 136 -7.42 5.85 -14.89
CA ALA A 136 -8.23 6.66 -13.98
C ALA A 136 -7.89 6.43 -12.52
N VAL A 137 -8.22 7.40 -11.68
CA VAL A 137 -8.38 7.20 -10.24
C VAL A 137 -9.85 6.92 -9.97
N SER A 138 -10.15 5.86 -9.21
CA SER A 138 -11.51 5.39 -8.95
C SER A 138 -11.74 5.12 -7.46
N ARG A 139 -13.01 5.18 -7.05
CA ARG A 139 -13.48 4.67 -5.76
C ARG A 139 -14.03 3.26 -5.94
N LEU A 140 -13.72 2.35 -5.02
CA LEU A 140 -14.25 0.99 -4.99
C LEU A 140 -15.21 0.79 -3.82
N ASP A 141 -16.46 0.45 -4.13
CA ASP A 141 -17.40 -0.08 -3.15
C ASP A 141 -17.00 -1.54 -2.81
N ARG A 142 -16.56 -1.77 -1.57
CA ARG A 142 -16.07 -3.09 -1.13
C ARG A 142 -17.15 -4.16 -1.05
N THR A 143 -18.43 -3.79 -0.99
CA THR A 143 -19.57 -4.71 -0.89
C THR A 143 -20.02 -5.12 -2.29
N SER A 144 -20.38 -4.15 -3.12
CA SER A 144 -20.86 -4.41 -4.49
C SER A 144 -19.73 -4.72 -5.48
N LYS A 145 -18.48 -4.44 -5.10
CA LYS A 145 -17.28 -4.50 -5.96
C LYS A 145 -17.31 -3.55 -7.14
N LYS A 146 -18.23 -2.57 -7.14
CA LYS A 146 -18.36 -1.59 -8.21
C LYS A 146 -17.32 -0.50 -8.06
N LYS A 147 -16.65 -0.16 -9.16
CA LYS A 147 -15.78 1.02 -9.26
C LYS A 147 -16.55 2.22 -9.79
N THR A 148 -16.29 3.40 -9.23
CA THR A 148 -16.79 4.69 -9.72
C THR A 148 -15.60 5.60 -10.01
N VAL A 149 -15.50 6.10 -11.24
CA VAL A 149 -14.41 7.00 -11.64
C VAL A 149 -14.49 8.31 -10.87
N ILE A 150 -13.37 8.72 -10.26
CA ILE A 150 -13.20 10.02 -9.59
C ILE A 150 -12.64 11.05 -10.58
N VAL A 151 -11.65 10.65 -11.37
CA VAL A 151 -11.03 11.44 -12.43
C VAL A 151 -10.33 10.53 -13.43
N ASP A 152 -10.48 10.81 -14.72
CA ASP A 152 -9.85 10.04 -15.81
C ASP A 152 -9.19 10.92 -16.89
N ARG A 153 -9.26 12.24 -16.73
CA ARG A 153 -8.72 13.22 -17.69
C ARG A 153 -8.09 14.43 -17.02
N TYR A 154 -7.11 15.00 -17.71
CA TYR A 154 -6.57 16.33 -17.46
C TYR A 154 -6.59 17.13 -18.77
N GLN A 155 -7.22 18.31 -18.75
CA GLN A 155 -7.37 19.18 -19.93
C GLN A 155 -7.90 18.44 -21.18
N GLY A 156 -8.91 17.58 -20.98
CA GLY A 156 -9.54 16.77 -22.04
C GLY A 156 -8.78 15.51 -22.45
N LYS A 157 -7.50 15.38 -22.08
CA LYS A 157 -6.67 14.22 -22.39
C LYS A 157 -6.76 13.16 -21.31
N ARG A 158 -6.73 11.89 -21.69
CA ARG A 158 -6.65 10.76 -20.76
C ARG A 158 -5.32 10.75 -20.03
N PHE A 159 -5.34 10.40 -18.75
CA PHE A 159 -4.12 10.09 -17.99
C PHE A 159 -3.32 8.97 -18.65
N ASN A 160 -2.03 8.84 -18.33
CA ASN A 160 -1.20 7.74 -18.82
C ASN A 160 -1.70 6.42 -18.22
N SER A 161 -1.43 6.22 -16.93
CA SER A 161 -1.86 5.10 -16.10
C SER A 161 -1.58 5.47 -14.64
N PRO A 162 -2.54 6.12 -13.95
CA PRO A 162 -2.36 6.54 -12.56
C PRO A 162 -1.82 5.39 -11.72
N ASN A 163 -0.79 5.61 -10.90
CA ASN A 163 0.02 4.53 -10.34
C ASN A 163 -0.13 4.39 -8.82
N ASP A 164 0.11 5.46 -8.06
CA ASP A 164 -0.18 5.50 -6.62
C ASP A 164 -1.02 6.73 -6.26
N VAL A 165 -1.75 6.65 -5.14
CA VAL A 165 -2.71 7.69 -4.70
C VAL A 165 -2.77 7.79 -3.18
N ILE A 166 -2.86 9.02 -2.67
CA ILE A 166 -3.11 9.33 -1.26
C ILE A 166 -4.19 10.41 -1.12
N VAL A 167 -4.82 10.46 0.06
CA VAL A 167 -5.81 11.49 0.39
C VAL A 167 -5.33 12.27 1.60
N ALA A 168 -5.26 13.59 1.48
CA ALA A 168 -5.03 14.48 2.60
C ALA A 168 -6.22 14.41 3.58
N ARG A 169 -5.94 14.27 4.88
CA ARG A 169 -6.93 14.04 5.93
C ARG A 169 -7.17 15.27 6.81
N ARG A 170 -6.34 16.31 6.74
CA ARG A 170 -6.42 17.44 7.67
C ARG A 170 -6.13 18.80 7.02
N GLY A 171 -6.38 19.85 7.79
CA GLY A 171 -6.08 21.22 7.41
C GLY A 171 -6.85 21.68 6.18
N ALA A 172 -6.29 22.67 5.48
CA ALA A 172 -6.87 23.25 4.26
C ALA A 172 -6.93 22.25 3.09
N LEU A 173 -6.17 21.15 3.16
CA LEU A 173 -6.04 20.16 2.10
C LEU A 173 -6.96 18.96 2.28
N LYS A 174 -7.73 18.89 3.38
CA LYS A 174 -8.61 17.76 3.66
C LYS A 174 -9.45 17.38 2.43
N ASP A 175 -9.51 16.07 2.16
CA ASP A 175 -10.19 15.44 1.02
C ASP A 175 -9.56 15.73 -0.36
N THR A 176 -8.39 16.38 -0.41
CA THR A 176 -7.59 16.51 -1.64
C THR A 176 -6.87 15.20 -1.92
N LEU A 177 -7.02 14.69 -3.13
CA LEU A 177 -6.25 13.55 -3.64
C LEU A 177 -4.94 14.05 -4.22
N TYR A 178 -3.86 13.32 -3.97
CA TYR A 178 -2.64 13.40 -4.74
C TYR A 178 -2.41 12.06 -5.42
N PHE A 179 -1.95 12.07 -6.66
CA PHE A 179 -1.65 10.84 -7.40
C PHE A 179 -0.55 11.06 -8.44
N THR A 180 0.12 9.98 -8.79
CA THR A 180 1.14 9.96 -9.85
C THR A 180 0.58 9.29 -11.11
N ASP A 181 1.08 9.72 -12.27
CA ASP A 181 0.63 9.27 -13.58
C ASP A 181 1.81 8.91 -14.52
N PRO A 182 2.64 7.92 -14.15
CA PRO A 182 3.64 7.33 -15.05
C PRO A 182 2.95 6.44 -16.11
N PRO A 183 3.68 6.00 -17.15
CA PRO A 183 3.11 5.20 -18.24
C PRO A 183 3.22 3.68 -18.02
N TYR A 184 3.46 3.21 -16.78
CA TYR A 184 3.72 1.79 -16.48
C TYR A 184 2.63 0.83 -16.94
N GLY A 185 1.37 1.28 -16.84
CA GLY A 185 0.19 0.53 -17.30
C GLY A 185 0.14 0.31 -18.80
N LEU A 186 0.80 1.17 -19.58
CA LEU A 186 0.70 1.22 -21.02
C LEU A 186 1.72 0.31 -21.70
N GLU A 187 1.28 -0.47 -22.68
CA GLU A 187 2.19 -1.18 -23.57
C GLU A 187 3.05 -0.18 -24.33
N GLY A 188 4.37 -0.37 -24.36
CA GLY A 188 5.34 0.57 -24.93
C GLY A 188 5.72 1.78 -24.05
N LEU A 189 5.21 1.88 -22.81
CA LEU A 189 5.52 2.96 -21.87
C LEU A 189 5.35 4.37 -22.49
N ASP A 190 6.38 5.21 -22.46
CA ASP A 190 6.35 6.55 -23.06
C ASP A 190 6.12 6.55 -24.58
N ALA A 191 6.49 5.46 -25.26
CA ALA A 191 6.26 5.29 -26.70
C ALA A 191 4.88 4.68 -27.02
N SER A 192 4.03 4.48 -26.01
CA SER A 192 2.71 3.89 -26.20
C SER A 192 1.84 4.72 -27.16
N PRO A 193 1.20 4.11 -28.16
CA PRO A 193 0.35 4.83 -29.10
C PRO A 193 -0.93 5.39 -28.47
N ILE A 194 -1.30 4.93 -27.26
CA ILE A 194 -2.49 5.40 -26.55
C ILE A 194 -2.18 6.47 -25.51
N LYS A 195 -0.91 6.83 -25.31
CA LYS A 195 -0.50 7.92 -24.42
C LYS A 195 -0.92 9.26 -25.03
N GLU A 196 -1.68 10.08 -24.30
CA GLU A 196 -2.19 11.37 -24.80
C GLU A 196 -1.45 12.59 -24.21
N LEU A 197 -0.91 12.43 -23.01
CA LEU A 197 -0.14 13.46 -22.31
C LEU A 197 1.32 13.41 -22.75
N ALA A 198 1.95 14.58 -22.87
CA ALA A 198 3.34 14.70 -23.31
C ALA A 198 4.36 14.45 -22.19
N PHE A 199 3.89 14.23 -20.95
CA PHE A 199 4.70 14.11 -19.75
C PHE A 199 4.12 13.06 -18.80
N ASN A 200 4.90 12.75 -17.76
CA ASN A 200 4.50 11.88 -16.66
C ASN A 200 4.33 12.76 -15.42
N GLY A 201 3.12 12.80 -14.87
CA GLY A 201 2.71 13.87 -13.97
C GLY A 201 2.55 13.44 -12.52
N VAL A 202 2.72 14.39 -11.62
CA VAL A 202 2.15 14.37 -10.27
C VAL A 202 0.99 15.35 -10.27
N TYR A 203 -0.16 14.92 -9.77
CA TYR A 203 -1.37 15.71 -9.78
C TYR A 203 -1.95 15.83 -8.37
N LEU A 204 -2.70 16.91 -8.16
CA LEU A 204 -3.68 16.99 -7.10
C LEU A 204 -5.08 17.11 -7.71
N ARG A 205 -6.08 16.55 -7.02
CA ARG A 205 -7.49 16.77 -7.30
C ARG A 205 -8.19 17.24 -6.04
N ARG A 206 -8.75 18.44 -6.09
CA ARG A 206 -9.49 19.05 -4.98
C ARG A 206 -10.89 18.44 -4.82
N PRO A 207 -11.54 18.61 -3.66
CA PRO A 207 -12.90 18.11 -3.43
C PRO A 207 -13.94 18.63 -4.43
N ASN A 208 -13.78 19.86 -4.91
CA ASN A 208 -14.62 20.48 -5.93
C ASN A 208 -14.45 19.87 -7.33
N GLY A 209 -13.52 18.92 -7.52
CA GLY A 209 -13.24 18.25 -8.79
C GLY A 209 -12.16 18.92 -9.64
N GLU A 210 -11.63 20.07 -9.23
CA GLU A 210 -10.51 20.72 -9.92
C GLU A 210 -9.25 19.85 -9.85
N VAL A 211 -8.56 19.71 -10.98
CA VAL A 211 -7.30 18.97 -11.10
C VAL A 211 -6.19 19.96 -11.45
N ALA A 212 -5.09 19.92 -10.72
CA ALA A 212 -3.91 20.73 -10.99
C ALA A 212 -2.64 19.86 -11.03
N VAL A 213 -1.66 20.30 -11.81
CA VAL A 213 -0.34 19.67 -11.90
C VAL A 213 0.52 20.15 -10.74
N VAL A 214 1.08 19.19 -10.00
CA VAL A 214 2.07 19.41 -8.94
C VAL A 214 3.48 19.43 -9.53
N ASP A 215 3.80 18.48 -10.41
CA ASP A 215 5.07 18.43 -11.16
C ASP A 215 4.88 17.66 -12.48
N ASP A 216 5.35 18.23 -13.60
CA ASP A 216 5.32 17.62 -14.94
C ASP A 216 6.72 17.34 -15.49
N LYS A 217 7.77 17.48 -14.67
CA LYS A 217 9.18 17.34 -15.06
C LYS A 217 9.82 16.04 -14.59
N LEU A 218 9.08 15.19 -13.88
CA LEU A 218 9.57 13.89 -13.43
C LEU A 218 9.50 12.87 -14.57
N THR A 219 10.49 11.98 -14.67
CA THR A 219 10.52 10.94 -15.70
C THR A 219 9.57 9.80 -15.35
N PHE A 220 9.70 9.21 -14.17
CA PHE A 220 8.84 8.12 -13.72
C PHE A 220 8.34 8.37 -12.28
N PRO A 221 7.42 9.33 -12.07
CA PRO A 221 6.83 9.56 -10.75
C PRO A 221 6.05 8.32 -10.31
N ASN A 222 6.26 7.87 -9.08
CA ASN A 222 5.72 6.61 -8.58
C ASN A 222 5.02 6.80 -7.22
N GLY A 223 5.46 6.15 -6.14
CA GLY A 223 4.81 6.28 -4.84
C GLY A 223 4.86 7.69 -4.27
N LEU A 224 3.88 8.00 -3.42
CA LEU A 224 3.80 9.30 -2.75
C LEU A 224 3.30 9.18 -1.31
N ALA A 225 3.71 10.12 -0.46
CA ALA A 225 3.22 10.24 0.91
C ALA A 225 3.22 11.70 1.38
N LEU A 226 2.33 12.02 2.31
CA LEU A 226 2.35 13.29 3.02
C LEU A 226 3.08 13.16 4.37
N SER A 227 3.76 14.22 4.79
CA SER A 227 4.23 14.36 6.18
C SER A 227 3.06 14.30 7.16
N PRO A 228 3.28 14.02 8.47
CA PRO A 228 2.18 13.88 9.43
C PRO A 228 1.34 15.15 9.61
N ASP A 229 1.94 16.32 9.35
CA ASP A 229 1.26 17.62 9.36
C ASP A 229 0.69 18.02 7.99
N GLU A 230 0.85 17.17 6.97
CA GLU A 230 0.40 17.34 5.58
C GLU A 230 0.93 18.61 4.89
N LYS A 231 2.06 19.15 5.37
CA LYS A 231 2.72 20.33 4.78
C LYS A 231 3.80 19.98 3.77
N ARG A 232 4.16 18.70 3.66
CA ARG A 232 5.16 18.23 2.71
C ARG A 232 4.66 16.98 1.99
N LEU A 233 4.79 16.99 0.67
CA LEU A 233 4.58 15.84 -0.19
C LEU A 233 5.93 15.22 -0.56
N TYR A 234 6.03 13.90 -0.46
CA TYR A 234 7.14 13.10 -0.97
C TYR A 234 6.70 12.37 -2.22
N VAL A 235 7.57 12.29 -3.24
CA VAL A 235 7.29 11.57 -4.49
C VAL A 235 8.53 10.78 -4.90
N ALA A 236 8.37 9.48 -5.11
CA ALA A 236 9.43 8.62 -5.64
C ALA A 236 9.57 8.81 -7.16
N VAL A 237 10.79 8.68 -7.64
CA VAL A 237 11.12 8.64 -9.07
C VAL A 237 11.80 7.31 -9.37
N SER A 238 11.07 6.42 -10.04
CA SER A 238 11.51 5.06 -10.39
C SER A 238 12.30 5.04 -11.71
N ASP A 239 13.25 5.96 -11.88
CA ASP A 239 14.10 6.02 -13.06
C ASP A 239 15.47 5.39 -12.76
N PRO A 240 15.89 4.30 -13.42
CA PRO A 240 17.22 3.73 -13.24
C PRO A 240 18.38 4.72 -13.49
N LYS A 241 18.14 5.78 -14.28
CA LYS A 241 19.14 6.83 -14.57
C LYS A 241 19.18 7.92 -13.50
N GLY A 242 18.19 7.99 -12.62
CA GLY A 242 18.08 8.99 -11.56
C GLY A 242 17.10 8.54 -10.48
N PRO A 243 17.40 7.47 -9.72
CA PRO A 243 16.50 6.93 -8.72
C PRO A 243 16.52 7.83 -7.48
N VAL A 244 15.50 8.67 -7.34
CA VAL A 244 15.45 9.69 -6.28
C VAL A 244 14.09 9.72 -5.60
N ILE A 245 14.07 10.31 -4.41
CA ILE A 245 12.84 10.77 -3.76
C ILE A 245 12.89 12.30 -3.76
N MET A 246 11.84 12.92 -4.27
CA MET A 246 11.64 14.37 -4.23
C MET A 246 10.75 14.74 -3.04
N ALA A 247 10.96 15.94 -2.49
CA ALA A 247 10.08 16.54 -1.49
C ALA A 247 9.60 17.91 -1.96
N TYR A 248 8.34 18.21 -1.65
CA TYR A 248 7.66 19.45 -2.00
C TYR A 248 7.05 20.04 -0.73
N ASP A 249 7.48 21.23 -0.33
CA ASP A 249 6.77 21.96 0.72
C ASP A 249 5.50 22.55 0.09
N LEU A 250 4.35 22.28 0.68
CA LEU A 250 3.04 22.61 0.12
C LEU A 250 2.55 23.97 0.63
N GLY A 251 2.01 24.77 -0.29
CA GLY A 251 1.21 25.95 0.02
C GLY A 251 -0.16 25.58 0.58
N SER A 252 -0.91 26.59 1.04
CA SER A 252 -2.27 26.39 1.54
C SER A 252 -3.27 25.90 0.48
N ASP A 253 -2.93 26.06 -0.79
CA ASP A 253 -3.71 25.61 -1.96
C ASP A 253 -3.33 24.18 -2.40
N GLY A 254 -2.34 23.55 -1.74
CA GLY A 254 -1.87 22.20 -2.02
C GLY A 254 -0.81 22.13 -3.13
N LEU A 255 -0.45 23.26 -3.74
CA LEU A 255 0.60 23.30 -4.76
C LEU A 255 1.97 23.52 -4.10
N PRO A 256 3.07 23.10 -4.76
CA PRO A 256 4.42 23.28 -4.21
C PRO A 256 4.79 24.76 -4.07
N ALA A 257 5.13 25.17 -2.84
CA ALA A 257 5.84 26.42 -2.58
C ALA A 257 7.36 26.27 -2.83
N SER A 258 7.88 25.04 -2.67
CA SER A 258 9.25 24.71 -3.03
C SER A 258 9.39 23.24 -3.43
N ARG A 259 10.49 22.90 -4.08
CA ARG A 259 10.87 21.53 -4.48
C ARG A 259 12.33 21.30 -4.10
N LYS A 260 12.63 20.12 -3.55
CA LYS A 260 14.02 19.69 -3.27
C LYS A 260 14.22 18.19 -3.50
N LEU A 261 15.45 17.83 -3.83
CA LEU A 261 15.91 16.45 -3.72
C LEU A 261 15.88 16.05 -2.24
N PHE A 262 15.12 15.02 -1.89
CA PHE A 262 15.04 14.51 -0.52
C PHE A 262 16.10 13.43 -0.30
N PHE A 263 16.12 12.42 -1.17
CA PHE A 263 17.05 11.31 -1.06
C PHE A 263 17.51 10.84 -2.44
N ASP A 264 18.80 10.60 -2.59
CA ASP A 264 19.41 10.02 -3.79
C ASP A 264 19.75 8.55 -3.53
N ALA A 265 19.11 7.65 -4.29
CA ALA A 265 19.29 6.21 -4.14
C ALA A 265 20.29 5.62 -5.15
N ALA A 266 21.00 6.44 -5.94
CA ALA A 266 21.89 5.97 -6.99
C ALA A 266 23.01 5.06 -6.47
N GLU A 267 23.61 5.39 -5.33
CA GLU A 267 24.68 4.55 -4.75
C GLU A 267 24.15 3.21 -4.23
N LEU A 268 22.89 3.13 -3.78
CA LEU A 268 22.26 1.86 -3.39
C LEU A 268 21.97 0.99 -4.61
N LEU A 269 21.52 1.61 -5.72
CA LEU A 269 21.30 0.90 -6.99
C LEU A 269 22.63 0.38 -7.55
N LYS A 270 23.67 1.21 -7.55
CA LYS A 270 25.02 0.84 -8.01
C LYS A 270 25.64 -0.27 -7.16
N ALA A 271 25.32 -0.33 -5.87
CA ALA A 271 25.72 -1.43 -4.98
C ALA A 271 24.96 -2.75 -5.24
N GLY A 272 24.05 -2.80 -6.23
CA GLY A 272 23.34 -4.00 -6.65
C GLY A 272 22.06 -4.29 -5.86
N GLY A 273 21.52 -3.30 -5.12
CA GLY A 273 20.25 -3.45 -4.45
C GLY A 273 19.11 -3.64 -5.46
N PRO A 274 18.26 -4.68 -5.35
CA PRO A 274 17.13 -4.87 -6.27
C PRO A 274 16.05 -3.80 -6.06
N GLY A 275 15.34 -3.46 -7.14
CA GLY A 275 14.24 -2.49 -7.11
C GLY A 275 14.66 -1.03 -7.26
N LEU A 276 13.67 -0.15 -7.28
CA LEU A 276 13.80 1.31 -7.43
C LEU A 276 12.92 2.00 -6.38
N PRO A 277 13.06 3.32 -6.18
CA PRO A 277 12.10 4.07 -5.36
C PRO A 277 10.71 3.95 -5.95
N ASP A 278 9.77 3.34 -5.22
CA ASP A 278 8.44 2.98 -5.70
C ASP A 278 7.42 3.46 -4.63
N GLY A 279 6.61 2.59 -4.02
CA GLY A 279 5.68 2.91 -2.94
C GLY A 279 6.31 3.38 -1.61
N MET A 280 5.57 4.20 -0.87
CA MET A 280 6.03 4.73 0.43
C MET A 280 4.93 5.02 1.44
N ARG A 281 5.29 5.03 2.72
CA ARG A 281 4.47 5.52 3.84
C ARG A 281 5.29 6.35 4.82
N VAL A 282 4.60 7.17 5.59
CA VAL A 282 5.18 7.94 6.68
C VAL A 282 4.66 7.40 8.01
N ASP A 283 5.53 7.38 9.01
CA ASP A 283 5.14 6.99 10.37
C ASP A 283 4.77 8.20 11.25
N ALA A 284 4.25 7.94 12.44
CA ALA A 284 3.78 8.98 13.36
C ALA A 284 4.87 9.98 13.80
N LYS A 285 6.15 9.65 13.64
CA LYS A 285 7.28 10.54 13.93
C LYS A 285 7.83 11.23 12.67
N GLY A 286 7.18 11.09 11.52
CA GLY A 286 7.59 11.70 10.26
C GLY A 286 8.72 10.97 9.54
N ARG A 287 9.08 9.76 9.97
CA ARG A 287 10.07 8.94 9.28
C ARG A 287 9.44 8.32 8.03
N LEU A 288 10.17 8.34 6.92
CA LEU A 288 9.71 7.81 5.66
C LEU A 288 10.13 6.33 5.55
N PHE A 289 9.15 5.47 5.30
CA PHE A 289 9.31 4.08 4.90
C PHE A 289 9.08 4.04 3.39
N ALA A 290 10.14 4.25 2.62
CA ALA A 290 10.08 4.27 1.16
C ALA A 290 10.74 3.03 0.61
N THR A 291 10.12 2.35 -0.35
CA THR A 291 10.83 1.33 -1.11
C THR A 291 11.96 1.98 -1.91
N GLY A 292 12.96 1.19 -2.25
CA GLY A 292 14.15 1.63 -2.95
C GLY A 292 15.07 0.45 -3.24
N PRO A 293 16.23 0.69 -3.87
CA PRO A 293 17.21 -0.36 -4.13
C PRO A 293 17.60 -1.07 -2.82
N GLY A 294 17.33 -2.37 -2.76
CA GLY A 294 17.58 -3.22 -1.58
C GLY A 294 16.34 -3.57 -0.75
N GLY A 295 15.27 -2.76 -0.80
CA GLY A 295 14.05 -2.99 -0.02
C GLY A 295 13.43 -1.71 0.53
N VAL A 296 12.84 -1.75 1.73
CA VAL A 296 12.26 -0.54 2.37
C VAL A 296 13.35 0.23 3.10
N LEU A 297 13.67 1.42 2.59
CA LEU A 297 14.55 2.41 3.17
C LEU A 297 13.82 3.15 4.30
N ILE A 298 14.39 3.12 5.51
CA ILE A 298 13.88 3.89 6.65
C ILE A 298 14.69 5.17 6.77
N LEU A 299 14.08 6.29 6.40
CA LEU A 299 14.69 7.61 6.33
C LEU A 299 14.15 8.52 7.44
N THR A 300 15.01 9.33 8.06
CA THR A 300 14.57 10.41 8.97
C THR A 300 13.89 11.54 8.19
N PRO A 301 13.17 12.48 8.86
CA PRO A 301 12.64 13.68 8.20
C PRO A 301 13.71 14.56 7.51
N GLU A 302 14.98 14.38 7.86
CA GLU A 302 16.17 15.02 7.29
C GLU A 302 16.88 14.14 6.24
N ALA A 303 16.23 13.06 5.79
CA ALA A 303 16.73 12.10 4.80
C ALA A 303 17.96 11.27 5.20
N LYS A 304 18.26 11.13 6.50
CA LYS A 304 19.28 10.19 6.97
C LYS A 304 18.75 8.76 6.86
N LEU A 305 19.48 7.89 6.18
CA LEU A 305 19.16 6.46 6.10
C LEU A 305 19.56 5.71 7.38
N LEU A 306 18.58 5.14 8.07
CA LEU A 306 18.77 4.41 9.33
C LEU A 306 19.00 2.92 9.11
N GLY A 307 18.41 2.37 8.05
CA GLY A 307 18.52 0.97 7.69
C GLY A 307 17.57 0.58 6.56
N VAL A 308 17.62 -0.69 6.18
CA VAL A 308 16.85 -1.25 5.08
C VAL A 308 16.20 -2.56 5.50
N ILE A 309 14.90 -2.70 5.25
CA ILE A 309 14.17 -3.97 5.38
C ILE A 309 14.28 -4.69 4.04
N GLU A 310 15.02 -5.79 4.00
CA GLU A 310 15.37 -6.53 2.78
C GLU A 310 14.60 -7.85 2.77
N THR A 311 13.75 -8.10 1.78
CA THR A 311 13.07 -9.41 1.59
C THR A 311 13.87 -10.38 0.73
N GLY A 312 14.90 -9.88 0.04
CA GLY A 312 15.63 -10.61 -1.01
C GLY A 312 15.07 -10.39 -2.42
N PHE A 313 13.95 -9.68 -2.55
CA PHE A 313 13.31 -9.31 -3.82
C PHE A 313 13.10 -7.79 -3.89
N PRO A 314 12.86 -7.22 -5.09
CA PRO A 314 12.29 -5.88 -5.19
C PRO A 314 11.01 -5.76 -4.36
N ILE A 315 10.90 -4.70 -3.57
CA ILE A 315 9.68 -4.36 -2.83
C ILE A 315 9.02 -3.21 -3.58
N ALA A 316 7.81 -3.44 -4.10
CA ALA A 316 7.07 -2.44 -4.85
C ALA A 316 6.47 -1.41 -3.89
N ASN A 317 5.82 -1.86 -2.82
CA ASN A 317 5.07 -0.96 -1.93
C ASN A 317 5.00 -1.48 -0.50
N CYS A 318 4.56 -0.62 0.43
CA CYS A 318 4.36 -0.99 1.83
C CYS A 318 3.19 -0.22 2.46
N THR A 319 2.60 -0.79 3.52
CA THR A 319 1.56 -0.10 4.30
C THR A 319 1.54 -0.52 5.75
N PHE A 320 1.15 0.39 6.64
CA PHE A 320 0.87 0.04 8.03
C PHE A 320 -0.55 -0.52 8.16
N GLY A 321 -0.70 -1.56 8.97
CA GLY A 321 -2.00 -2.18 9.23
C GLY A 321 -2.08 -2.81 10.61
N ASP A 322 -3.11 -3.62 10.83
CA ASP A 322 -3.43 -4.24 12.11
C ASP A 322 -3.67 -3.17 13.20
N ASP A 323 -2.93 -3.21 14.31
CA ASP A 323 -2.93 -2.18 15.34
C ASP A 323 -2.16 -0.90 14.95
N GLY A 324 -1.73 -0.80 13.68
CA GLY A 324 -0.98 0.31 13.12
C GLY A 324 0.54 0.13 13.22
N LYS A 325 1.04 -0.94 13.85
CA LYS A 325 2.47 -1.21 14.02
C LYS A 325 2.98 -2.40 13.23
N THR A 326 2.14 -3.02 12.41
CA THR A 326 2.54 -4.06 11.46
C THR A 326 2.75 -3.42 10.10
N LEU A 327 3.96 -3.54 9.54
CA LEU A 327 4.28 -3.08 8.19
C LEU A 327 4.11 -4.24 7.22
N PHE A 328 3.14 -4.14 6.33
CA PHE A 328 2.93 -5.06 5.21
C PHE A 328 3.76 -4.61 4.01
N LEU A 329 4.29 -5.58 3.27
CA LEU A 329 5.22 -5.39 2.16
C LEU A 329 4.71 -6.17 0.94
N THR A 330 4.48 -5.48 -0.18
CA THR A 330 4.24 -6.15 -1.46
C THR A 330 5.58 -6.25 -2.19
N SER A 331 6.12 -7.46 -2.24
CA SER A 331 7.50 -7.74 -2.59
C SER A 331 7.57 -8.68 -3.78
N ASN A 332 7.56 -8.12 -4.99
CA ASN A 332 7.56 -8.88 -6.23
C ASN A 332 6.41 -9.90 -6.23
N HIS A 333 6.70 -11.20 -6.17
CA HIS A 333 5.70 -12.28 -6.20
C HIS A 333 5.18 -12.68 -4.81
N VAL A 334 5.58 -12.00 -3.73
CA VAL A 334 5.19 -12.33 -2.35
C VAL A 334 4.55 -11.15 -1.59
N LEU A 335 3.65 -11.48 -0.67
CA LEU A 335 3.18 -10.59 0.39
C LEU A 335 3.94 -10.96 1.66
N ALA A 336 4.53 -9.98 2.33
CA ALA A 336 5.22 -10.18 3.59
C ALA A 336 4.78 -9.15 4.64
N ARG A 337 5.15 -9.37 5.90
CA ARG A 337 5.03 -8.37 6.95
C ARG A 337 6.22 -8.37 7.89
N LEU A 338 6.39 -7.27 8.60
CA LEU A 338 7.31 -7.15 9.72
C LEU A 338 6.68 -6.31 10.84
N ARG A 339 6.96 -6.70 12.09
CA ARG A 339 6.52 -5.96 13.27
C ARG A 339 7.43 -4.76 13.54
N THR A 340 6.85 -3.58 13.70
CA THR A 340 7.55 -2.34 14.04
C THR A 340 7.23 -1.90 15.47
N ARG A 341 8.09 -1.06 16.05
CA ARG A 341 7.88 -0.38 17.35
C ARG A 341 7.14 0.96 17.19
N THR A 342 7.21 1.54 15.99
CA THR A 342 6.48 2.75 15.58
C THR A 342 5.08 2.40 15.07
N SER A 343 4.29 3.41 14.73
CA SER A 343 3.02 3.25 14.02
C SER A 343 2.97 4.13 12.79
N GLY A 344 2.18 3.74 11.79
CA GLY A 344 1.87 4.60 10.64
C GLY A 344 1.29 5.96 11.05
N ALA A 345 1.51 6.98 10.22
CA ALA A 345 0.77 8.23 10.33
C ALA A 345 -0.71 7.97 9.99
N VAL A 346 -1.62 8.61 10.74
CA VAL A 346 -3.08 8.44 10.61
C VAL A 346 -3.61 9.12 9.37
#